data_AF-A0A2E3MVE0-F1
#
_entry.id   AF-A0A2E3MVE0-F1
#
_cell.length_a   1.000
_cell.length_b   1.000
_cell.length_c   1.000
_cell.angle_alpha   90.00
_cell.angle_beta   90.00
_cell.angle_gamma   90.00
#
_symmetry.space_group_name_H-M   'P 1'
#
loop_
_entity.id
_entity.type
_entity.pdbx_description
1 polymer ?
#
loop_
_entity_poly.entity_id
_entity_poly.type
_entity_poly.pdbx_seq_one_letter_code
_entity_poly.pdbx_strand_id
1 'polypeptide(L)'
;MSSPTATVLTKKQHPYWWPAVVVLLLSHPFGCERAQRSARTVKQKTTTALDASTRELKNALELLQDPNLTGQSPTAGKIAYGLNAWISKQPPFPNWQTAELTETLPTEVQRVLQRRARSKSQDFNIEDVAFLRETLWLRDVSSWVVKQKLDPVFERWLDGVREKLGDTTTTKLGIAHRLFDWTVRNIQLDPISPDFRDFVPKTPAEGSDQPPRPKHYAPRFGIPGPGYRFSAEQLLLYGHGDFWQRSWLFMLLARQQGIEVAMLAAPGINSKKPLPWCTAVLLDDRLFLFDTRLGLPIPNTNKRGVVQLAEVIRDPQILGTAKLPGLLDLNPQKRYPVRHANVQNVTAFIDGSPHYLSRRMRQLQEALTGDQRIVLATSTTDLATRLVRHQAIRQVQIWSIAYDAILYRLGRARTLSQDDRALRKNAYQAMGWPSDYDTLEKLLIRDYEFHDVVFQFSTSLASGRKQHLLGKFFKQEDELGAANYYLQARVSDRDLNNFLKDPRFRARQFGFPQRAGKNKNRGVELAHRGMQRAKQSATYWIGLANYDAGRFDVALDWLENRTLGAREESPWKVGARYNLGRTLEILGRVAEARRVYFGDDSAQSHGNTLRARWLVARQPESK
;
A
#
# COMPACT_ATOMS: atom_id res chain seq x y z
N MET A 1 47.98 -24.10 59.83
CA MET A 1 48.11 -24.82 58.54
C MET A 1 47.92 -23.78 57.44
N SER A 2 48.95 -23.22 56.79
CA SER A 2 50.09 -23.77 56.02
C SER A 2 49.78 -23.92 54.51
N SER A 3 50.31 -22.97 53.74
CA SER A 3 50.32 -22.83 52.26
C SER A 3 51.38 -23.76 51.60
N PRO A 4 51.85 -23.61 50.32
CA PRO A 4 51.61 -22.64 49.21
C PRO A 4 50.90 -23.32 48.01
N THR A 5 50.95 -22.99 46.69
CA THR A 5 51.70 -22.09 45.76
C THR A 5 50.72 -21.60 44.65
N ALA A 6 50.73 -20.35 44.15
CA ALA A 6 51.62 -19.69 43.16
C ALA A 6 51.34 -20.08 41.68
N THR A 7 51.35 -19.20 40.66
CA THR A 7 51.89 -17.81 40.53
C THR A 7 51.26 -17.02 39.34
N VAL A 8 51.60 -15.72 39.16
CA VAL A 8 51.64 -14.94 37.86
C VAL A 8 50.26 -14.52 37.22
N LEU A 9 50.00 -13.28 36.73
CA LEU A 9 50.72 -11.98 36.74
C LEU A 9 49.78 -10.73 36.58
N THR A 10 50.04 -9.67 37.36
CA THR A 10 49.83 -8.20 37.11
C THR A 10 48.47 -7.54 36.75
N LYS A 11 48.40 -6.22 37.00
CA LYS A 11 47.21 -5.34 36.98
C LYS A 11 47.50 -3.99 36.26
N LYS A 12 46.48 -3.12 36.19
CA LYS A 12 46.41 -1.81 35.51
C LYS A 12 47.31 -0.67 36.06
N GLN A 13 47.66 0.26 35.14
CA GLN A 13 47.76 1.75 35.27
C GLN A 13 48.86 2.46 36.09
N HIS A 14 49.65 3.32 35.40
CA HIS A 14 50.23 4.66 35.75
C HIS A 14 51.14 4.83 37.01
N PRO A 15 52.15 5.77 37.06
CA PRO A 15 52.11 7.17 36.58
C PRO A 15 53.40 7.74 35.90
N TYR A 16 53.85 8.95 36.30
CA TYR A 16 54.60 10.02 35.55
C TYR A 16 56.14 10.13 35.82
N TRP A 17 56.76 11.25 35.32
CA TRP A 17 58.13 11.83 35.48
C TRP A 17 59.09 11.50 34.30
N TRP A 18 60.04 12.34 33.81
CA TRP A 18 60.51 13.74 33.99
C TRP A 18 61.43 14.13 32.76
N PRO A 19 62.27 15.21 32.67
CA PRO A 19 62.31 16.57 33.29
C PRO A 19 62.61 17.76 32.30
N ALA A 20 62.64 19.01 32.81
CA ALA A 20 63.57 20.15 32.47
C ALA A 20 63.61 20.78 31.02
N VAL A 21 64.01 22.06 30.76
CA VAL A 21 64.27 23.30 31.56
C VAL A 21 64.28 24.56 30.64
N VAL A 22 63.92 25.74 31.19
CA VAL A 22 64.48 27.12 31.04
C VAL A 22 63.37 28.18 31.34
N VAL A 23 63.73 29.30 32.01
CA VAL A 23 62.82 30.41 32.42
C VAL A 23 63.48 31.79 32.22
N LEU A 24 62.68 32.79 31.82
CA LEU A 24 62.82 34.26 32.04
C LEU A 24 61.37 34.85 31.87
N LEU A 25 60.74 35.57 32.81
CA LEU A 25 61.03 36.90 33.40
C LEU A 25 61.01 38.03 32.35
N LEU A 26 60.29 39.15 32.50
CA LEU A 26 59.52 39.76 33.62
C LEU A 26 58.00 39.83 33.25
N SER A 27 57.05 40.62 33.82
CA SER A 27 57.01 41.71 34.82
C SER A 27 55.64 41.76 35.58
N HIS A 28 55.25 42.92 36.15
CA HIS A 28 54.05 43.26 36.97
C HIS A 28 53.66 44.75 36.70
N PRO A 29 52.58 45.40 37.25
CA PRO A 29 51.68 45.01 38.36
C PRO A 29 50.14 45.29 38.20
N PHE A 30 49.38 44.87 39.24
CA PHE A 30 48.10 45.33 39.82
C PHE A 30 47.05 46.18 39.05
N GLY A 31 45.77 45.83 39.29
CA GLY A 31 44.61 46.72 39.11
C GLY A 31 43.27 46.03 39.43
N CYS A 32 42.60 46.43 40.54
CA CYS A 32 41.26 45.96 40.90
C CYS A 32 40.24 47.10 40.78
N GLU A 33 39.29 47.00 39.85
CA GLU A 33 38.05 47.80 39.94
C GLU A 33 36.87 47.17 39.19
N ARG A 34 35.64 47.59 39.49
CA ARG A 34 34.39 46.94 39.09
C ARG A 34 33.47 47.89 38.32
N ALA A 35 33.79 48.16 37.06
CA ALA A 35 33.01 49.04 36.19
C ALA A 35 32.46 48.36 34.91
N GLN A 36 31.15 48.53 34.72
CA GLN A 36 30.32 48.52 33.49
C GLN A 36 30.77 47.78 32.21
N ARG A 37 29.83 46.93 31.73
CA ARG A 37 29.49 46.61 30.32
C ARG A 37 30.60 46.76 29.25
N SER A 38 31.18 45.62 28.87
CA SER A 38 31.67 45.40 27.50
C SER A 38 31.03 44.13 26.91
N ALA A 39 30.60 44.18 25.65
CA ALA A 39 29.84 43.11 25.03
C ALA A 39 30.75 41.96 24.57
N ARG A 40 30.72 40.83 25.29
CA ARG A 40 31.40 39.61 24.86
C ARG A 40 30.58 38.93 23.75
N THR A 41 30.73 39.41 22.52
CA THR A 41 30.13 38.82 21.32
C THR A 41 30.57 37.36 21.20
N VAL A 42 29.67 36.43 21.56
CA VAL A 42 29.86 35.01 21.30
C VAL A 42 29.90 34.86 19.78
N LYS A 43 31.05 34.43 19.24
CA LYS A 43 31.17 34.09 17.82
C LYS A 43 30.21 32.95 17.51
N GLN A 44 29.04 33.28 16.95
CA GLN A 44 28.16 32.29 16.35
C GLN A 44 28.97 31.51 15.32
N LYS A 45 28.94 30.18 15.39
CA LYS A 45 29.54 29.34 14.33
C LYS A 45 28.84 29.68 13.02
N THR A 46 29.59 30.18 12.05
CA THR A 46 29.14 30.37 10.68
C THR A 46 28.64 29.02 10.15
N THR A 47 27.32 28.83 10.12
CA THR A 47 26.70 27.61 9.62
C THR A 47 26.93 27.58 8.11
N THR A 48 27.57 26.55 7.57
CA THR A 48 27.86 26.53 6.13
C THR A 48 26.56 26.40 5.33
N ALA A 49 26.58 26.79 4.05
CA ALA A 49 25.41 26.63 3.18
C ALA A 49 24.97 25.15 3.08
N LEU A 50 25.93 24.21 3.16
CA LEU A 50 25.69 22.77 3.19
C LEU A 50 24.99 22.35 4.49
N ASP A 51 25.51 22.73 5.67
CA ASP A 51 24.88 22.45 6.97
C ASP A 51 23.44 22.99 7.03
N ALA A 52 23.23 24.20 6.51
CA ALA A 52 21.92 24.84 6.47
C ALA A 52 20.94 24.09 5.56
N SER A 53 21.38 23.64 4.39
CA SER A 53 20.57 22.85 3.45
C SER A 53 20.22 21.47 4.04
N THR A 54 21.19 20.78 4.65
CA THR A 54 20.97 19.50 5.34
C THR A 54 19.96 19.64 6.49
N ARG A 55 20.00 20.74 7.25
CA ARG A 55 19.02 21.04 8.30
C ARG A 55 17.60 21.26 7.75
N GLU A 56 17.45 21.96 6.63
CA GLU A 56 16.13 22.19 6.00
C GLU A 56 15.49 20.88 5.53
N LEU A 57 16.28 20.02 4.87
CA LEU A 57 15.83 18.67 4.50
C LEU A 57 15.47 17.84 5.73
N LYS A 58 16.33 17.81 6.76
CA LYS A 58 16.07 17.08 8.00
C LYS A 58 14.75 17.52 8.66
N ASN A 59 14.54 18.82 8.83
CA ASN A 59 13.31 19.35 9.42
C ASN A 59 12.06 18.97 8.60
N ALA A 60 12.14 18.98 7.26
CA ALA A 60 11.03 18.56 6.40
C ALA A 60 10.74 17.04 6.51
N LEU A 61 11.78 16.21 6.65
CA LEU A 61 11.66 14.76 6.86
C LEU A 61 11.14 14.38 8.25
N GLU A 62 11.46 15.16 9.28
CA GLU A 62 10.88 15.01 10.62
C GLU A 62 9.38 15.36 10.61
N LEU A 63 8.99 16.46 9.97
CA LEU A 63 7.58 16.84 9.82
C LEU A 63 6.77 15.85 8.96
N LEU A 64 7.39 15.12 8.02
CA LEU A 64 6.75 14.04 7.26
C LEU A 64 6.35 12.84 8.14
N GLN A 65 6.92 12.69 9.34
CA GLN A 65 6.60 11.60 10.26
C GLN A 65 5.37 11.90 11.16
N ASP A 66 4.85 13.12 11.16
CA ASP A 66 3.68 13.55 11.96
C ASP A 66 2.48 12.58 11.78
N PRO A 67 1.90 12.03 12.88
CA PRO A 67 0.70 11.19 12.80
C PRO A 67 -0.55 11.91 12.28
N ASN A 68 -0.59 13.24 12.37
CA ASN A 68 -1.73 14.07 11.95
C ASN A 68 -1.49 14.78 10.61
N LEU A 69 -0.40 14.48 9.90
CA LEU A 69 -0.13 15.06 8.60
C LEU A 69 -1.18 14.62 7.58
N THR A 70 -1.94 15.59 7.07
CA THR A 70 -2.88 15.44 5.94
C THR A 70 -2.56 16.46 4.86
N GLY A 71 -3.01 16.21 3.63
CA GLY A 71 -2.88 17.15 2.51
C GLY A 71 -3.65 18.47 2.66
N GLN A 72 -4.36 18.69 3.76
CA GLN A 72 -5.00 19.97 4.12
C GLN A 72 -4.38 20.62 5.37
N SER A 73 -3.41 19.97 6.01
CA SER A 73 -2.75 20.51 7.20
C SER A 73 -1.77 21.64 6.83
N PRO A 74 -1.69 22.73 7.61
CA PRO A 74 -0.62 23.72 7.48
C PRO A 74 0.80 23.12 7.55
N THR A 75 0.97 21.96 8.20
CA THR A 75 2.22 21.20 8.20
C THR A 75 2.66 20.80 6.78
N ALA A 76 1.73 20.47 5.88
CA ALA A 76 2.07 20.11 4.49
C ALA A 76 2.66 21.30 3.72
N GLY A 77 2.15 22.52 3.96
CA GLY A 77 2.74 23.75 3.42
C GLY A 77 4.16 23.99 3.95
N LYS A 78 4.39 23.76 5.25
CA LYS A 78 5.73 23.87 5.87
C LYS A 78 6.73 22.85 5.30
N ILE A 79 6.31 21.61 5.07
CA ILE A 79 7.15 20.57 4.44
C ILE A 79 7.53 20.98 3.01
N ALA A 80 6.56 21.37 2.19
CA ALA A 80 6.82 21.81 0.81
C ALA A 80 7.76 23.02 0.76
N TYR A 81 7.58 24.00 1.65
CA TYR A 81 8.49 25.13 1.81
C TYR A 81 9.91 24.70 2.19
N GLY A 82 10.07 23.80 3.17
CA GLY A 82 11.38 23.28 3.59
C GLY A 82 12.10 22.51 2.48
N LEU A 83 11.38 21.69 1.70
CA LEU A 83 11.93 20.98 0.55
C LEU A 83 12.34 21.94 -0.58
N ASN A 84 11.61 23.04 -0.78
CA ASN A 84 11.97 24.08 -1.75
C ASN A 84 13.21 24.88 -1.31
N ALA A 85 13.28 25.26 -0.03
CA ALA A 85 14.47 25.88 0.56
C ALA A 85 15.72 24.98 0.43
N TRP A 86 15.55 23.66 0.63
CA TRP A 86 16.60 22.68 0.39
C TRP A 86 17.01 22.60 -1.09
N ILE A 87 16.09 22.29 -2.02
CA ILE A 87 16.44 21.97 -3.41
C ILE A 87 16.95 23.18 -4.20
N SER A 88 16.53 24.41 -3.83
CA SER A 88 17.06 25.66 -4.43
C SER A 88 18.56 25.87 -4.22
N LYS A 89 19.18 25.12 -3.28
CA LYS A 89 20.62 25.16 -2.98
C LYS A 89 21.38 23.98 -3.58
N GLN A 90 20.68 23.07 -4.26
CA GLN A 90 21.27 21.87 -4.86
C GLN A 90 21.63 22.12 -6.33
N PRO A 91 22.69 21.49 -6.87
CA PRO A 91 22.99 21.57 -8.29
C PRO A 91 21.82 21.03 -9.12
N PRO A 92 21.52 21.58 -10.31
CA PRO A 92 20.40 21.10 -11.11
C PRO A 92 20.64 19.65 -11.57
N PHE A 93 19.78 18.69 -11.22
CA PHE A 93 19.96 17.29 -11.64
C PHE A 93 20.08 17.20 -13.18
N PRO A 94 21.18 16.67 -13.73
CA PRO A 94 21.51 16.78 -15.15
C PRO A 94 20.64 15.87 -16.02
N ASN A 95 20.51 16.23 -17.30
CA ASN A 95 19.98 15.39 -18.39
C ASN A 95 18.62 14.69 -18.12
N TRP A 96 17.77 15.22 -17.23
CA TRP A 96 16.48 14.62 -16.92
C TRP A 96 15.51 14.68 -18.12
N GLN A 97 15.13 13.52 -18.62
CA GLN A 97 14.13 13.34 -19.67
C GLN A 97 12.92 12.58 -19.13
N THR A 98 11.72 12.90 -19.63
CA THR A 98 10.55 12.04 -19.41
C THR A 98 10.69 10.82 -20.32
N ALA A 99 10.51 9.61 -19.80
CA ALA A 99 10.65 8.40 -20.62
C ALA A 99 9.64 8.35 -21.76
N GLU A 100 10.10 7.96 -22.96
CA GLU A 100 9.30 7.81 -24.20
C GLU A 100 8.05 6.94 -24.01
N LEU A 101 8.11 5.94 -23.11
CA LEU A 101 6.98 5.07 -22.77
C LEU A 101 5.79 5.82 -22.12
N THR A 102 5.95 7.10 -21.77
CA THR A 102 4.83 7.97 -21.38
C THR A 102 4.01 8.47 -22.56
N GLU A 103 4.56 8.48 -23.77
CA GLU A 103 3.86 8.88 -25.00
C GLU A 103 2.85 7.82 -25.43
N THR A 104 3.03 6.56 -25.05
CA THR A 104 2.04 5.49 -25.28
C THR A 104 0.81 5.58 -24.36
N LEU A 105 0.75 6.55 -23.44
CA LEU A 105 -0.42 6.76 -22.57
C LEU A 105 -1.55 7.46 -23.35
N PRO A 106 -2.84 7.18 -23.04
CA PRO A 106 -3.97 7.88 -23.66
C PRO A 106 -3.90 9.40 -23.47
N THR A 107 -4.38 10.19 -24.43
CA THR A 107 -4.28 11.67 -24.40
C THR A 107 -4.87 12.33 -23.15
N GLU A 108 -5.97 11.79 -22.61
CA GLU A 108 -6.55 12.27 -21.33
C GLU A 108 -5.59 12.01 -20.15
N VAL A 109 -4.89 10.88 -20.16
CA VAL A 109 -3.88 10.48 -19.15
C VAL A 109 -2.60 11.31 -19.30
N GLN A 110 -2.14 11.60 -20.52
CA GLN A 110 -1.01 12.50 -20.76
C GLN A 110 -1.25 13.90 -20.18
N ARG A 111 -2.49 14.43 -20.23
CA ARG A 111 -2.82 15.71 -19.57
C ARG A 111 -2.76 15.63 -18.03
N VAL A 112 -2.99 14.46 -17.45
CA VAL A 112 -2.77 14.22 -16.01
C VAL A 112 -1.28 14.18 -15.69
N LEU A 113 -0.48 13.46 -16.49
CA LEU A 113 0.99 13.43 -16.38
C LEU A 113 1.57 14.85 -16.36
N GLN A 114 1.28 15.64 -17.41
CA GLN A 114 1.77 17.01 -17.56
C GLN A 114 1.43 17.89 -16.34
N ARG A 115 0.18 17.84 -15.86
CA ARG A 115 -0.30 18.69 -14.76
C ARG A 115 0.13 18.22 -13.36
N ARG A 116 0.33 16.91 -13.16
CA ARG A 116 0.58 16.31 -11.83
C ARG A 116 2.03 15.93 -11.61
N ALA A 117 2.62 15.14 -12.51
CA ALA A 117 4.04 14.78 -12.41
C ALA A 117 4.92 16.04 -12.45
N ARG A 118 4.55 17.02 -13.31
CA ARG A 118 5.33 18.23 -13.58
C ARG A 118 6.80 17.85 -13.80
N SER A 119 7.07 16.88 -14.68
CA SER A 119 8.28 16.02 -14.62
C SER A 119 9.61 16.79 -14.61
N LYS A 120 9.66 17.97 -15.25
CA LYS A 120 10.83 18.86 -15.32
C LYS A 120 10.93 19.90 -14.18
N SER A 121 9.85 20.18 -13.44
CA SER A 121 9.81 21.17 -12.36
C SER A 121 10.57 20.67 -11.12
N GLN A 122 11.33 21.59 -10.52
CA GLN A 122 12.12 21.36 -9.30
C GLN A 122 11.28 21.60 -8.03
N ASP A 123 10.15 22.31 -8.13
CA ASP A 123 9.38 22.82 -7.01
C ASP A 123 8.45 21.75 -6.41
N PHE A 124 8.57 21.53 -5.11
CA PHE A 124 7.66 20.71 -4.32
C PHE A 124 6.37 21.49 -4.01
N ASN A 125 5.23 20.80 -4.06
CA ASN A 125 3.94 21.30 -3.63
C ASN A 125 3.25 20.35 -2.62
N ILE A 126 2.03 20.70 -2.19
CA ILE A 126 1.25 19.91 -1.22
C ILE A 126 0.92 18.49 -1.74
N GLU A 127 0.82 18.30 -3.06
CA GLU A 127 0.56 16.98 -3.67
C GLU A 127 1.80 16.07 -3.60
N ASP A 128 2.99 16.66 -3.77
CA ASP A 128 4.26 15.96 -3.53
C ASP A 128 4.38 15.51 -2.06
N VAL A 129 3.94 16.33 -1.10
CA VAL A 129 3.95 15.97 0.33
C VAL A 129 3.00 14.80 0.61
N ALA A 130 1.84 14.75 -0.03
CA ALA A 130 0.94 13.60 0.05
C ALA A 130 1.58 12.33 -0.54
N PHE A 131 2.28 12.45 -1.68
CA PHE A 131 3.03 11.33 -2.28
C PHE A 131 4.22 10.86 -1.42
N LEU A 132 4.95 11.78 -0.79
CA LEU A 132 6.04 11.45 0.13
C LEU A 132 5.53 10.68 1.35
N ARG A 133 4.36 11.07 1.90
CA ARG A 133 3.69 10.35 2.99
C ARG A 133 3.18 8.96 2.56
N GLU A 134 2.56 8.84 1.37
CA GLU A 134 2.15 7.56 0.78
C GLU A 134 3.36 6.62 0.62
N THR A 135 4.49 7.15 0.13
CA THR A 135 5.70 6.36 -0.13
C THR A 135 6.50 6.04 1.14
N LEU A 136 6.45 6.90 2.15
CA LEU A 136 6.94 6.61 3.50
C LEU A 136 6.20 5.41 4.10
N TRP A 137 4.86 5.36 4.02
CA TRP A 137 4.09 4.20 4.51
C TRP A 137 4.39 2.92 3.72
N LEU A 138 4.56 3.01 2.39
CA LEU A 138 4.99 1.88 1.57
C LEU A 138 6.35 1.33 2.02
N ARG A 139 7.32 2.23 2.30
CA ARG A 139 8.62 1.84 2.86
C ARG A 139 8.44 1.16 4.21
N ASP A 140 7.77 1.82 5.15
CA ASP A 140 7.67 1.36 6.54
C ASP A 140 7.02 -0.02 6.64
N VAL A 141 5.91 -0.23 5.92
CA VAL A 141 5.26 -1.55 5.77
C VAL A 141 6.26 -2.57 5.24
N SER A 142 6.91 -2.29 4.11
CA SER A 142 7.86 -3.24 3.51
C SER A 142 9.01 -3.58 4.46
N SER A 143 9.55 -2.60 5.17
CA SER A 143 10.72 -2.73 6.06
C SER A 143 10.47 -3.55 7.33
N TRP A 144 9.23 -3.69 7.81
CA TRP A 144 8.91 -4.67 8.86
C TRP A 144 8.39 -5.99 8.29
N VAL A 145 7.64 -5.97 7.19
CA VAL A 145 7.12 -7.20 6.55
C VAL A 145 8.26 -8.12 6.08
N VAL A 146 9.38 -7.58 5.58
CA VAL A 146 10.53 -8.43 5.20
C VAL A 146 11.20 -9.15 6.39
N LYS A 147 10.99 -8.66 7.62
CA LYS A 147 11.53 -9.25 8.86
C LYS A 147 10.62 -10.34 9.46
N GLN A 148 9.41 -10.49 8.93
CA GLN A 148 8.48 -11.55 9.36
C GLN A 148 8.98 -12.94 8.99
N LYS A 149 8.49 -13.97 9.69
CA LYS A 149 8.70 -15.36 9.28
C LYS A 149 8.07 -15.59 7.90
N LEU A 150 8.70 -16.44 7.09
CA LEU A 150 8.13 -16.86 5.81
C LEU A 150 7.01 -17.89 6.04
N ASP A 151 6.18 -18.16 5.04
CA ASP A 151 5.28 -19.31 5.09
C ASP A 151 6.12 -20.61 5.08
N PRO A 152 6.01 -21.50 6.08
CA PRO A 152 6.92 -22.65 6.19
C PRO A 152 6.86 -23.63 5.00
N VAL A 153 5.78 -23.62 4.21
CA VAL A 153 5.67 -24.44 3.00
C VAL A 153 6.44 -23.81 1.84
N PHE A 154 6.44 -22.47 1.74
CA PHE A 154 7.22 -21.74 0.75
C PHE A 154 8.71 -21.69 1.11
N GLU A 155 9.04 -21.61 2.41
CA GLU A 155 10.40 -21.65 2.93
C GLU A 155 11.11 -22.97 2.58
N ARG A 156 10.50 -24.12 2.92
CA ARG A 156 11.03 -25.44 2.52
C ARG A 156 11.14 -25.63 1.00
N TRP A 157 10.27 -24.97 0.22
CA TRP A 157 10.40 -25.00 -1.24
C TRP A 157 11.58 -24.15 -1.73
N LEU A 158 11.79 -22.95 -1.17
CA LEU A 158 12.93 -22.09 -1.52
C LEU A 158 14.26 -22.80 -1.25
N ASP A 159 14.41 -23.44 -0.10
CA ASP A 159 15.63 -24.18 0.23
C ASP A 159 15.86 -25.34 -0.76
N GLY A 160 14.80 -26.09 -1.10
CA GLY A 160 14.85 -27.14 -2.13
C GLY A 160 15.07 -26.66 -3.58
N VAL A 161 15.16 -25.36 -3.83
CA VAL A 161 15.57 -24.79 -5.14
C VAL A 161 16.77 -23.82 -5.03
N ARG A 162 17.37 -23.67 -3.84
CA ARG A 162 18.39 -22.66 -3.53
C ARG A 162 19.60 -22.74 -4.46
N GLU A 163 20.14 -23.94 -4.66
CA GLU A 163 21.29 -24.19 -5.54
C GLU A 163 20.99 -23.81 -7.01
N LYS A 164 19.76 -24.08 -7.48
CA LYS A 164 19.31 -23.77 -8.85
C LYS A 164 18.99 -22.28 -9.06
N LEU A 165 18.57 -21.57 -8.00
CA LEU A 165 18.19 -20.16 -8.09
C LEU A 165 19.33 -19.21 -7.72
N GLY A 166 20.27 -19.63 -6.88
CA GLY A 166 21.27 -18.77 -6.24
C GLY A 166 20.71 -18.03 -5.02
N ASP A 167 21.55 -17.75 -4.02
CA ASP A 167 21.09 -17.16 -2.74
C ASP A 167 20.45 -15.77 -2.90
N THR A 168 20.96 -14.93 -3.80
CA THR A 168 20.42 -13.58 -4.05
C THR A 168 18.96 -13.64 -4.51
N THR A 169 18.65 -14.51 -5.48
CA THR A 169 17.28 -14.65 -5.99
C THR A 169 16.40 -15.45 -5.04
N THR A 170 16.93 -16.48 -4.37
CA THR A 170 16.20 -17.20 -3.30
C THR A 170 15.76 -16.23 -2.19
N THR A 171 16.66 -15.35 -1.75
CA THR A 171 16.38 -14.32 -0.74
C THR A 171 15.38 -13.28 -1.22
N LYS A 172 15.56 -12.72 -2.43
CA LYS A 172 14.61 -11.76 -3.01
C LYS A 172 13.23 -12.37 -3.26
N LEU A 173 13.15 -13.65 -3.64
CA LEU A 173 11.88 -14.35 -3.87
C LEU A 173 11.13 -14.62 -2.55
N GLY A 174 11.86 -14.90 -1.46
CA GLY A 174 11.30 -14.94 -0.10
C GLY A 174 10.77 -13.58 0.37
N ILE A 175 11.51 -12.48 0.10
CA ILE A 175 11.04 -11.11 0.34
C ILE A 175 9.75 -10.82 -0.44
N ALA A 176 9.73 -11.11 -1.75
CA ALA A 176 8.56 -10.90 -2.60
C ALA A 176 7.34 -11.69 -2.10
N HIS A 177 7.53 -12.94 -1.65
CA HIS A 177 6.46 -13.73 -1.05
C HIS A 177 5.91 -13.11 0.24
N ARG A 178 6.76 -12.58 1.15
CA ARG A 178 6.29 -11.91 2.38
C ARG A 178 5.44 -10.68 2.06
N LEU A 179 5.86 -9.85 1.11
CA LEU A 179 5.13 -8.66 0.67
C LEU A 179 3.81 -9.03 -0.03
N PHE A 180 3.80 -10.10 -0.83
CA PHE A 180 2.60 -10.63 -1.47
C PHE A 180 1.58 -11.16 -0.45
N ASP A 181 2.00 -12.05 0.46
CA ASP A 181 1.13 -12.61 1.51
C ASP A 181 0.56 -11.51 2.41
N TRP A 182 1.38 -10.54 2.82
CA TRP A 182 0.90 -9.36 3.56
C TRP A 182 -0.17 -8.59 2.76
N THR A 183 0.07 -8.32 1.47
CA THR A 183 -0.88 -7.59 0.61
C THR A 183 -2.22 -8.32 0.51
N VAL A 184 -2.21 -9.65 0.36
CA VAL A 184 -3.42 -10.48 0.28
C VAL A 184 -4.16 -10.52 1.63
N ARG A 185 -3.44 -10.53 2.76
CA ARG A 185 -4.05 -10.52 4.11
C ARG A 185 -4.61 -9.16 4.53
N ASN A 186 -3.88 -8.07 4.27
CA ASN A 186 -4.20 -6.73 4.75
C ASN A 186 -5.08 -5.90 3.80
N ILE A 187 -5.24 -6.31 2.54
CA ILE A 187 -6.22 -5.76 1.60
C ILE A 187 -7.28 -6.83 1.32
N GLN A 188 -8.51 -6.64 1.80
CA GLN A 188 -9.65 -7.49 1.44
C GLN A 188 -9.91 -7.41 -0.07
N LEU A 189 -10.13 -8.56 -0.71
CA LEU A 189 -10.51 -8.63 -2.12
C LEU A 189 -11.97 -8.19 -2.28
N ASP A 190 -12.16 -6.95 -2.69
CA ASP A 190 -13.44 -6.52 -3.26
C ASP A 190 -13.63 -7.21 -4.62
N PRO A 191 -14.85 -7.62 -5.00
CA PRO A 191 -15.12 -8.03 -6.37
C PRO A 191 -14.85 -6.84 -7.31
N ILE A 192 -14.29 -7.12 -8.50
CA ILE A 192 -14.48 -6.18 -9.63
C ILE A 192 -15.98 -6.16 -9.90
N SER A 193 -16.66 -5.09 -9.48
CA SER A 193 -18.12 -4.97 -9.44
C SER A 193 -18.73 -5.53 -10.74
N PRO A 194 -19.61 -6.55 -10.64
CA PRO A 194 -20.40 -7.00 -11.78
C PRO A 194 -21.10 -5.83 -12.44
N ASP A 195 -21.70 -4.97 -11.61
CA ASP A 195 -22.40 -3.72 -11.93
C ASP A 195 -21.78 -2.99 -13.14
N PHE A 196 -20.53 -2.57 -13.06
CA PHE A 196 -19.95 -1.65 -14.05
C PHE A 196 -19.71 -2.27 -15.44
N ARG A 197 -19.92 -3.58 -15.61
CA ARG A 197 -19.95 -4.23 -16.94
C ARG A 197 -21.26 -4.00 -17.68
N ASP A 198 -22.34 -3.66 -16.96
CA ASP A 198 -23.63 -3.29 -17.53
C ASP A 198 -23.83 -1.76 -17.60
N PHE A 199 -22.97 -0.97 -16.94
CA PHE A 199 -22.95 0.50 -17.04
C PHE A 199 -22.17 0.98 -18.27
N VAL A 200 -21.23 0.18 -18.79
CA VAL A 200 -20.66 0.41 -20.13
C VAL A 200 -21.62 -0.18 -21.15
N PRO A 201 -22.17 0.60 -22.10
CA PRO A 201 -23.07 0.06 -23.11
C PRO A 201 -22.45 -1.11 -23.87
N LYS A 202 -23.15 -2.24 -23.89
CA LYS A 202 -22.99 -3.24 -24.95
C LYS A 202 -23.27 -2.52 -26.27
N THR A 203 -22.51 -2.84 -27.32
CA THR A 203 -22.61 -2.14 -28.63
C THR A 203 -24.08 -2.08 -29.07
N PRO A 204 -24.58 -0.93 -29.56
CA PRO A 204 -25.90 -0.90 -30.17
C PRO A 204 -25.99 -1.93 -31.30
N ALA A 205 -27.19 -2.48 -31.50
CA ALA A 205 -27.45 -3.27 -32.70
C ALA A 205 -27.27 -2.39 -33.95
N GLU A 206 -26.85 -2.99 -35.06
CA GLU A 206 -26.74 -2.27 -36.32
C GLU A 206 -28.11 -1.72 -36.73
N GLY A 207 -28.21 -0.40 -36.93
CA GLY A 207 -29.44 0.28 -37.34
C GLY A 207 -30.20 1.08 -36.25
N SER A 208 -29.68 1.29 -35.04
CA SER A 208 -30.35 2.12 -34.02
C SER A 208 -29.87 3.59 -34.00
N ASP A 209 -30.77 4.56 -34.06
CA ASP A 209 -30.53 6.01 -33.90
C ASP A 209 -30.15 6.47 -32.48
N GLN A 210 -29.70 5.57 -31.60
CA GLN A 210 -29.30 5.93 -30.24
C GLN A 210 -27.91 6.58 -30.18
N PRO A 211 -27.68 7.54 -29.25
CA PRO A 211 -26.47 8.34 -29.23
C PRO A 211 -25.19 7.52 -28.98
N PRO A 212 -24.02 8.00 -29.42
CA PRO A 212 -22.80 7.19 -29.41
C PRO A 212 -22.28 6.83 -28.01
N ARG A 213 -21.39 5.84 -27.98
CA ARG A 213 -20.51 5.47 -26.86
C ARG A 213 -20.06 6.71 -26.05
N PRO A 214 -19.96 6.63 -24.71
CA PRO A 214 -19.49 7.74 -23.90
C PRO A 214 -18.13 8.24 -24.38
N LYS A 215 -18.12 9.46 -24.96
CA LYS A 215 -17.00 10.06 -25.69
C LYS A 215 -15.81 10.45 -24.79
N HIS A 216 -15.85 10.09 -23.50
CA HIS A 216 -14.95 10.62 -22.48
C HIS A 216 -14.51 9.53 -21.49
N TYR A 217 -13.33 9.75 -20.90
CA TYR A 217 -12.64 8.81 -20.04
C TYR A 217 -13.35 8.67 -18.68
N ALA A 218 -14.02 7.55 -18.42
CA ALA A 218 -14.93 7.36 -17.29
C ALA A 218 -14.41 7.82 -15.91
N PRO A 219 -13.14 7.55 -15.51
CA PRO A 219 -12.58 8.05 -14.25
C PRO A 219 -12.74 9.56 -14.06
N ARG A 220 -12.65 10.37 -15.12
CA ARG A 220 -12.70 11.85 -15.07
C ARG A 220 -14.01 12.41 -14.47
N PHE A 221 -15.06 11.60 -14.38
CA PHE A 221 -16.38 11.97 -13.85
C PHE A 221 -16.70 11.30 -12.50
N GLY A 222 -15.74 10.57 -11.93
CA GLY A 222 -15.95 9.76 -10.74
C GLY A 222 -16.79 8.52 -11.01
N ILE A 223 -16.84 8.02 -12.24
CA ILE A 223 -17.46 6.73 -12.52
C ILE A 223 -16.48 5.65 -12.04
N PRO A 224 -16.86 4.79 -11.08
CA PRO A 224 -15.98 3.76 -10.55
C PRO A 224 -15.74 2.61 -11.54
N GLY A 225 -14.63 1.90 -11.36
CA GLY A 225 -14.25 0.76 -12.19
C GLY A 225 -12.95 0.11 -11.71
N PRO A 226 -12.51 -0.96 -12.39
CA PRO A 226 -11.42 -1.81 -11.92
C PRO A 226 -10.07 -1.10 -11.90
N GLY A 227 -9.32 -1.28 -10.81
CA GLY A 227 -7.97 -0.75 -10.58
C GLY A 227 -7.91 0.63 -9.93
N TYR A 228 -8.94 1.48 -10.06
CA TYR A 228 -8.77 2.92 -9.85
C TYR A 228 -9.69 3.57 -8.80
N ARG A 229 -10.40 2.78 -7.99
CA ARG A 229 -11.29 3.31 -6.94
C ARG A 229 -10.55 4.04 -5.80
N PHE A 230 -9.27 3.74 -5.59
CA PHE A 230 -8.44 4.17 -4.45
C PHE A 230 -6.99 4.45 -4.91
N SER A 231 -6.32 5.44 -4.33
CA SER A 231 -4.84 5.56 -4.41
C SER A 231 -4.14 4.54 -3.49
N ALA A 232 -2.81 4.39 -3.58
CA ALA A 232 -2.08 3.43 -2.74
C ALA A 232 -2.18 3.76 -1.23
N GLU A 233 -2.19 5.05 -0.86
CA GLU A 233 -2.49 5.53 0.49
C GLU A 233 -3.86 5.04 0.95
N GLN A 234 -4.88 5.17 0.10
CA GLN A 234 -6.24 4.73 0.40
C GLN A 234 -6.34 3.19 0.47
N LEU A 235 -5.57 2.44 -0.32
CA LEU A 235 -5.48 0.97 -0.17
C LEU A 235 -4.90 0.60 1.20
N LEU A 236 -3.75 1.19 1.57
CA LEU A 236 -3.12 0.96 2.87
C LEU A 236 -4.03 1.34 4.04
N LEU A 237 -4.67 2.51 3.97
CA LEU A 237 -5.55 3.04 5.01
C LEU A 237 -6.85 2.25 5.12
N TYR A 238 -7.59 2.09 4.01
CA TYR A 238 -8.91 1.47 4.03
C TYR A 238 -8.88 -0.05 4.08
N GLY A 239 -7.81 -0.70 3.61
CA GLY A 239 -7.68 -2.16 3.61
C GLY A 239 -8.63 -2.88 2.64
N HIS A 240 -9.18 -2.19 1.65
CA HIS A 240 -10.08 -2.73 0.62
C HIS A 240 -9.51 -2.47 -0.78
N GLY A 241 -9.75 -3.37 -1.73
CA GLY A 241 -9.44 -3.14 -3.14
C GLY A 241 -9.67 -4.37 -4.01
N ASP A 242 -9.81 -4.16 -5.32
CA ASP A 242 -9.88 -5.27 -6.27
C ASP A 242 -8.49 -5.90 -6.54
N PHE A 243 -8.44 -6.93 -7.39
CA PHE A 243 -7.16 -7.62 -7.66
C PHE A 243 -6.16 -6.79 -8.47
N TRP A 244 -6.60 -5.82 -9.29
CA TRP A 244 -5.67 -4.88 -9.96
C TRP A 244 -5.05 -3.94 -8.93
N GLN A 245 -5.85 -3.47 -7.97
CA GLN A 245 -5.39 -2.63 -6.86
C GLN A 245 -4.42 -3.38 -5.93
N ARG A 246 -4.73 -4.64 -5.57
CA ARG A 246 -3.79 -5.51 -4.85
C ARG A 246 -2.48 -5.71 -5.62
N SER A 247 -2.55 -5.96 -6.93
CA SER A 247 -1.34 -6.11 -7.78
C SER A 247 -0.49 -4.85 -7.78
N TRP A 248 -1.10 -3.68 -7.95
CA TRP A 248 -0.41 -2.39 -7.93
C TRP A 248 0.23 -2.11 -6.56
N LEU A 249 -0.46 -2.37 -5.45
CA LEU A 249 0.12 -2.22 -4.11
C LEU A 249 1.30 -3.17 -3.88
N PHE A 250 1.20 -4.43 -4.31
CA PHE A 250 2.32 -5.38 -4.25
C PHE A 250 3.53 -4.90 -5.06
N MET A 251 3.32 -4.38 -6.27
CA MET A 251 4.40 -3.77 -7.09
C MET A 251 5.08 -2.59 -6.37
N LEU A 252 4.29 -1.72 -5.72
CA LEU A 252 4.81 -0.56 -4.99
C LEU A 252 5.56 -0.94 -3.70
N LEU A 253 5.11 -1.98 -2.98
CA LEU A 253 5.82 -2.51 -1.81
C LEU A 253 7.12 -3.22 -2.20
N ALA A 254 7.13 -3.99 -3.29
CA ALA A 254 8.32 -4.64 -3.82
C ALA A 254 9.39 -3.64 -4.28
N ARG A 255 8.97 -2.52 -4.90
CA ARG A 255 9.86 -1.42 -5.30
C ARG A 255 10.68 -0.88 -4.13
N GLN A 256 10.09 -0.72 -2.95
CA GLN A 256 10.82 -0.22 -1.76
C GLN A 256 11.90 -1.18 -1.25
N GLN A 257 11.85 -2.46 -1.64
CA GLN A 257 12.87 -3.47 -1.35
C GLN A 257 13.82 -3.75 -2.53
N GLY A 258 13.81 -2.91 -3.58
CA GLY A 258 14.68 -3.08 -4.75
C GLY A 258 14.33 -4.33 -5.58
N ILE A 259 13.04 -4.67 -5.62
CA ILE A 259 12.49 -5.78 -6.42
C ILE A 259 11.51 -5.20 -7.43
N GLU A 260 11.74 -5.49 -8.71
CA GLU A 260 10.87 -5.05 -9.79
C GLU A 260 9.77 -6.08 -10.04
N VAL A 261 8.56 -5.57 -10.26
CA VAL A 261 7.36 -6.37 -10.52
C VAL A 261 6.59 -5.71 -11.66
N ALA A 262 6.21 -6.50 -12.65
CA ALA A 262 5.32 -6.09 -13.73
C ALA A 262 3.96 -6.76 -13.57
N MET A 263 2.88 -6.12 -14.00
CA MET A 263 1.58 -6.75 -14.16
C MET A 263 1.48 -7.32 -15.58
N LEU A 264 1.55 -8.64 -15.72
CA LEU A 264 1.39 -9.30 -17.01
C LEU A 264 -0.06 -9.21 -17.48
N ALA A 265 -0.26 -9.05 -18.79
CA ALA A 265 -1.56 -8.99 -19.42
C ALA A 265 -1.65 -9.94 -20.62
N ALA A 266 -2.75 -10.69 -20.66
CA ALA A 266 -3.11 -11.58 -21.74
C ALA A 266 -3.77 -10.81 -22.90
N PRO A 267 -3.67 -11.26 -24.16
CA PRO A 267 -4.49 -10.74 -25.25
C PRO A 267 -5.98 -10.84 -24.90
N GLY A 268 -6.68 -9.71 -24.91
CA GLY A 268 -8.08 -9.66 -24.50
C GLY A 268 -9.01 -10.37 -25.47
N ILE A 269 -9.91 -11.19 -24.92
CA ILE A 269 -10.97 -11.87 -25.68
C ILE A 269 -11.81 -10.82 -26.40
N ASN A 270 -11.85 -10.87 -27.73
CA ASN A 270 -12.55 -10.00 -28.69
C ASN A 270 -12.20 -8.49 -28.65
N SER A 271 -11.66 -7.96 -27.55
CA SER A 271 -11.51 -6.51 -27.32
C SER A 271 -10.26 -5.86 -27.92
N LYS A 272 -9.32 -6.66 -28.45
CA LYS A 272 -7.98 -6.27 -28.95
C LYS A 272 -7.07 -5.54 -27.93
N LYS A 273 -7.52 -5.30 -26.68
CA LYS A 273 -6.72 -4.67 -25.62
C LYS A 273 -6.14 -5.74 -24.67
N PRO A 274 -4.89 -5.62 -24.19
CA PRO A 274 -4.36 -6.51 -23.16
C PRO A 274 -5.18 -6.42 -21.87
N LEU A 275 -5.54 -7.56 -21.29
CA LEU A 275 -6.27 -7.65 -20.03
C LEU A 275 -5.31 -8.08 -18.90
N PRO A 276 -5.14 -7.26 -17.83
CA PRO A 276 -4.27 -7.61 -16.71
C PRO A 276 -4.64 -8.97 -16.08
N TRP A 277 -3.66 -9.87 -16.04
CA TRP A 277 -3.77 -11.26 -15.63
C TRP A 277 -3.25 -11.48 -14.20
N CYS A 278 -1.93 -11.38 -14.00
CA CYS A 278 -1.23 -11.62 -12.74
C CYS A 278 0.08 -10.80 -12.67
N THR A 279 0.68 -10.68 -11.49
CA THR A 279 1.98 -10.01 -11.32
C THR A 279 3.14 -10.98 -11.56
N ALA A 280 4.23 -10.49 -12.15
CA ALA A 280 5.47 -11.21 -12.34
C ALA A 280 6.65 -10.45 -11.71
N VAL A 281 7.35 -11.13 -10.81
CA VAL A 281 8.54 -10.64 -10.10
C VAL A 281 9.77 -10.94 -10.96
N LEU A 282 10.56 -9.91 -11.28
CA LEU A 282 11.74 -10.01 -12.17
C LEU A 282 13.03 -10.19 -11.37
N LEU A 283 13.65 -11.38 -11.47
CA LEU A 283 14.89 -11.73 -10.76
C LEU A 283 15.81 -12.55 -11.68
N ASP A 284 17.05 -12.09 -11.90
CA ASP A 284 18.03 -12.65 -12.85
C ASP A 284 17.43 -12.93 -14.25
N ASP A 285 16.73 -11.94 -14.80
CA ASP A 285 15.95 -11.98 -16.05
C ASP A 285 14.88 -13.12 -16.13
N ARG A 286 14.57 -13.78 -15.00
CA ARG A 286 13.46 -14.74 -14.81
C ARG A 286 12.22 -14.02 -14.25
N LEU A 287 11.02 -14.44 -14.68
CA LEU A 287 9.73 -13.85 -14.30
C LEU A 287 8.88 -14.81 -13.47
N PHE A 288 8.85 -14.66 -12.14
CA PHE A 288 8.12 -15.53 -11.21
C PHE A 288 6.69 -15.03 -10.94
N LEU A 289 5.68 -15.90 -11.06
CA LEU A 289 4.26 -15.48 -11.19
C LEU A 289 3.44 -15.52 -9.89
N PHE A 290 2.79 -14.42 -9.56
CA PHE A 290 1.95 -14.23 -8.37
C PHE A 290 0.57 -13.68 -8.76
N ASP A 291 -0.53 -14.34 -8.35
CA ASP A 291 -1.90 -13.91 -8.65
C ASP A 291 -2.65 -13.42 -7.40
N THR A 292 -2.79 -12.11 -7.28
CA THR A 292 -3.50 -11.39 -6.21
C THR A 292 -5.02 -11.62 -6.20
N ARG A 293 -5.59 -12.16 -7.29
CA ARG A 293 -7.00 -12.58 -7.40
C ARG A 293 -7.20 -13.93 -6.71
N LEU A 294 -6.25 -14.85 -6.90
CA LEU A 294 -6.20 -16.12 -6.17
C LEU A 294 -5.65 -15.94 -4.75
N GLY A 295 -4.89 -14.88 -4.48
CA GLY A 295 -4.18 -14.74 -3.21
C GLY A 295 -3.06 -15.77 -3.05
N LEU A 296 -2.51 -16.26 -4.17
CA LEU A 296 -1.53 -17.34 -4.23
C LEU A 296 -0.42 -17.00 -5.24
N PRO A 297 0.85 -17.39 -4.97
CA PRO A 297 1.81 -17.64 -6.04
C PRO A 297 1.23 -18.69 -6.99
N ILE A 298 1.48 -18.58 -8.30
CA ILE A 298 1.11 -19.64 -9.24
C ILE A 298 2.15 -20.76 -9.07
N PRO A 299 1.76 -21.97 -8.62
CA PRO A 299 2.72 -23.04 -8.36
C PRO A 299 3.12 -23.77 -9.65
N ASN A 300 4.15 -24.61 -9.55
CA ASN A 300 4.44 -25.62 -10.57
C ASN A 300 3.37 -26.72 -10.60
N THR A 301 3.44 -27.65 -11.57
CA THR A 301 2.53 -28.81 -11.70
C THR A 301 2.46 -29.68 -10.45
N ASN A 302 3.54 -29.75 -9.67
CA ASN A 302 3.59 -30.44 -8.37
C ASN A 302 2.87 -29.68 -7.22
N LYS A 303 2.20 -28.55 -7.51
CA LYS A 303 1.42 -27.72 -6.56
C LYS A 303 2.29 -27.12 -5.44
N ARG A 304 3.59 -26.98 -5.68
CA ARG A 304 4.59 -26.42 -4.74
C ARG A 304 5.19 -25.13 -5.33
N GLY A 305 5.60 -24.21 -4.45
CA GLY A 305 6.42 -23.05 -4.81
C GLY A 305 5.77 -21.98 -5.67
N VAL A 306 6.60 -21.32 -6.49
CA VAL A 306 6.17 -20.37 -7.54
C VAL A 306 6.85 -20.68 -8.87
N VAL A 307 6.09 -20.62 -9.95
CA VAL A 307 6.50 -20.96 -11.32
C VAL A 307 7.00 -19.73 -12.10
N GLN A 308 7.88 -19.96 -13.07
CA GLN A 308 8.34 -18.92 -14.01
C GLN A 308 7.45 -18.85 -15.26
N LEU A 309 7.32 -17.67 -15.88
CA LEU A 309 6.57 -17.49 -17.13
C LEU A 309 7.02 -18.44 -18.25
N ALA A 310 8.33 -18.66 -18.37
CA ALA A 310 8.91 -19.60 -19.34
C ALA A 310 8.48 -21.07 -19.11
N GLU A 311 8.18 -21.46 -17.87
CA GLU A 311 7.67 -22.80 -17.55
C GLU A 311 6.17 -22.90 -17.90
N VAL A 312 5.38 -21.86 -17.61
CA VAL A 312 3.95 -21.80 -17.98
C VAL A 312 3.72 -21.80 -19.50
N ILE A 313 4.68 -21.32 -20.29
CA ILE A 313 4.63 -21.35 -21.75
C ILE A 313 4.97 -22.73 -22.31
N ARG A 314 5.85 -23.49 -21.63
CA ARG A 314 6.21 -24.86 -22.03
C ARG A 314 5.13 -25.86 -21.61
N ASP A 315 4.53 -25.69 -20.44
CA ASP A 315 3.61 -26.67 -19.83
C ASP A 315 2.13 -26.21 -19.90
N PRO A 316 1.31 -26.77 -20.81
CA PRO A 316 -0.10 -26.44 -20.90
C PRO A 316 -0.95 -26.95 -19.72
N GLN A 317 -0.43 -27.82 -18.85
CA GLN A 317 -1.18 -28.31 -17.67
C GLN A 317 -1.38 -27.23 -16.62
N ILE A 318 -0.54 -26.19 -16.57
CA ILE A 318 -0.61 -25.16 -15.51
C ILE A 318 -1.87 -24.28 -15.68
N LEU A 319 -2.15 -23.82 -16.90
CA LEU A 319 -3.32 -22.97 -17.21
C LEU A 319 -4.45 -23.70 -17.96
N GLY A 320 -4.18 -24.89 -18.47
CA GLY A 320 -5.10 -25.64 -19.31
C GLY A 320 -5.24 -25.06 -20.72
N THR A 321 -5.94 -25.80 -21.56
CA THR A 321 -6.31 -25.44 -22.93
C THR A 321 -7.84 -25.34 -23.05
N ALA A 322 -8.39 -25.30 -24.26
CA ALA A 322 -9.84 -25.48 -24.43
C ALA A 322 -10.30 -26.88 -23.95
N LYS A 323 -9.53 -27.92 -24.27
CA LYS A 323 -9.86 -29.34 -24.04
C LYS A 323 -9.30 -29.88 -22.71
N LEU A 324 -8.10 -29.45 -22.31
CA LEU A 324 -7.41 -29.91 -21.10
C LEU A 324 -7.69 -28.96 -19.92
N PRO A 325 -8.16 -29.44 -18.75
CA PRO A 325 -8.29 -28.60 -17.57
C PRO A 325 -6.91 -28.16 -17.04
N GLY A 326 -6.83 -26.94 -16.54
CA GLY A 326 -5.62 -26.41 -15.91
C GLY A 326 -5.50 -26.72 -14.42
N LEU A 327 -4.29 -26.67 -13.88
CA LEU A 327 -3.99 -26.80 -12.46
C LEU A 327 -4.79 -25.83 -11.57
N LEU A 328 -5.11 -24.66 -12.13
CA LEU A 328 -5.88 -23.59 -11.50
C LEU A 328 -7.40 -23.72 -11.69
N ASP A 329 -7.91 -24.70 -12.47
CA ASP A 329 -9.34 -24.90 -12.67
C ASP A 329 -9.98 -25.60 -11.45
N LEU A 330 -11.19 -25.17 -11.04
CA LEU A 330 -11.90 -25.84 -9.95
C LEU A 330 -12.70 -27.05 -10.46
N ASN A 331 -13.46 -26.85 -11.54
CA ASN A 331 -14.26 -27.84 -12.25
C ASN A 331 -14.59 -27.27 -13.66
N PRO A 332 -15.25 -28.03 -14.56
CA PRO A 332 -15.51 -27.57 -15.93
C PRO A 332 -16.30 -26.25 -16.05
N GLN A 333 -17.09 -25.89 -15.04
CA GLN A 333 -17.92 -24.68 -14.97
C GLN A 333 -17.20 -23.49 -14.32
N LYS A 334 -16.32 -23.74 -13.33
CA LYS A 334 -15.50 -22.76 -12.60
C LYS A 334 -14.02 -22.93 -12.98
N ARG A 335 -13.71 -22.69 -14.24
CA ARG A 335 -12.33 -22.68 -14.74
C ARG A 335 -11.63 -21.34 -14.49
N TYR A 336 -10.31 -21.34 -14.39
CA TYR A 336 -9.46 -20.15 -14.28
C TYR A 336 -9.53 -19.30 -15.58
N PRO A 337 -9.53 -17.95 -15.54
CA PRO A 337 -9.89 -17.14 -16.70
C PRO A 337 -8.80 -16.92 -17.76
N VAL A 338 -7.59 -17.47 -17.61
CA VAL A 338 -6.48 -17.35 -18.59
C VAL A 338 -5.96 -18.74 -18.96
N ARG A 339 -5.70 -18.99 -20.26
CA ARG A 339 -5.24 -20.27 -20.81
C ARG A 339 -3.80 -20.22 -21.30
N HIS A 340 -3.21 -21.39 -21.51
CA HIS A 340 -1.91 -21.57 -22.15
C HIS A 340 -1.78 -20.85 -23.51
N ALA A 341 -2.85 -20.84 -24.32
CA ALA A 341 -2.91 -20.10 -25.59
C ALA A 341 -2.83 -18.58 -25.42
N ASN A 342 -3.16 -18.02 -24.25
CA ASN A 342 -3.14 -16.59 -23.99
C ASN A 342 -1.75 -16.08 -23.53
N VAL A 343 -0.84 -16.95 -23.11
CA VAL A 343 0.48 -16.54 -22.55
C VAL A 343 1.62 -16.56 -23.56
N GLN A 344 1.32 -16.83 -24.83
CA GLN A 344 2.31 -16.84 -25.93
C GLN A 344 2.70 -15.43 -26.40
N ASN A 345 1.86 -14.43 -26.15
CA ASN A 345 2.08 -13.03 -26.53
C ASN A 345 1.61 -12.11 -25.39
N VAL A 346 2.47 -11.91 -24.39
CA VAL A 346 2.13 -11.17 -23.16
C VAL A 346 2.54 -9.70 -23.30
N THR A 347 1.68 -8.80 -22.82
CA THR A 347 2.06 -7.40 -22.57
C THR A 347 2.46 -7.26 -21.11
N ALA A 348 3.60 -6.63 -20.83
CA ALA A 348 3.99 -6.27 -19.46
C ALA A 348 3.56 -4.82 -19.16
N PHE A 349 2.62 -4.65 -18.22
CA PHE A 349 2.30 -3.33 -17.66
C PHE A 349 3.25 -3.02 -16.49
N ILE A 350 3.95 -1.89 -16.55
CA ILE A 350 4.83 -1.42 -15.47
C ILE A 350 4.25 -0.18 -14.80
N ASP A 351 4.46 -0.03 -13.49
CA ASP A 351 4.08 1.21 -12.81
C ASP A 351 5.04 2.34 -13.22
N GLY A 352 4.47 3.34 -13.88
CA GLY A 352 5.08 4.65 -14.11
C GLY A 352 4.22 5.74 -13.46
N SER A 353 3.93 5.61 -12.16
CA SER A 353 3.10 6.58 -11.43
C SER A 353 3.67 8.01 -11.50
N PRO A 354 2.83 9.07 -11.63
CA PRO A 354 3.27 10.43 -11.98
C PRO A 354 4.49 10.97 -11.22
N HIS A 355 4.51 10.88 -9.90
CA HIS A 355 5.58 11.46 -9.08
C HIS A 355 6.90 10.69 -9.20
N TYR A 356 6.86 9.36 -9.42
CA TYR A 356 8.05 8.53 -9.67
C TYR A 356 8.74 8.88 -11.00
N LEU A 357 8.08 9.62 -11.89
CA LEU A 357 8.60 10.12 -13.17
C LEU A 357 8.95 11.62 -13.11
N SER A 358 9.36 12.13 -11.94
CA SER A 358 9.71 13.55 -11.76
C SER A 358 11.13 13.80 -11.24
N ARG A 359 11.79 14.81 -11.82
CA ARG A 359 13.17 15.22 -11.53
C ARG A 359 13.41 15.51 -10.04
N ARG A 360 12.51 16.26 -9.41
CA ARG A 360 12.59 16.60 -7.98
C ARG A 360 12.54 15.38 -7.06
N MET A 361 11.77 14.34 -7.41
CA MET A 361 11.72 13.10 -6.64
C MET A 361 12.98 12.24 -6.81
N ARG A 362 13.57 12.21 -8.02
CA ARG A 362 14.88 11.58 -8.24
C ARG A 362 15.98 12.29 -7.44
N GLN A 363 16.02 13.62 -7.53
CA GLN A 363 17.01 14.44 -6.83
C GLN A 363 16.87 14.33 -5.31
N LEU A 364 15.65 14.24 -4.79
CA LEU A 364 15.41 13.96 -3.36
C LEU A 364 15.87 12.55 -2.98
N GLN A 365 15.55 11.51 -3.76
CA GLN A 365 15.98 10.13 -3.48
C GLN A 365 17.50 9.99 -3.31
N GLU A 366 18.29 10.72 -4.10
CA GLU A 366 19.76 10.66 -4.02
C GLU A 366 20.34 11.34 -2.78
N ALA A 367 19.61 12.29 -2.18
CA ALA A 367 19.97 12.92 -0.92
C ALA A 367 19.57 12.08 0.32
N LEU A 368 18.68 11.10 0.17
CA LEU A 368 18.19 10.26 1.27
C LEU A 368 19.19 9.14 1.59
N THR A 369 19.74 9.17 2.81
CA THR A 369 20.77 8.23 3.28
C THR A 369 20.36 7.54 4.58
N GLY A 370 21.02 6.42 4.92
CA GLY A 370 20.72 5.62 6.12
C GLY A 370 19.23 5.25 6.21
N ASP A 371 18.66 5.40 7.41
CA ASP A 371 17.25 5.12 7.71
C ASP A 371 16.25 6.09 7.05
N GLN A 372 16.72 7.12 6.35
CA GLN A 372 15.88 8.02 5.56
C GLN A 372 15.67 7.55 4.11
N ARG A 373 16.38 6.51 3.66
CA ARG A 373 16.22 5.93 2.31
C ARG A 373 14.76 5.54 2.04
N ILE A 374 14.21 6.08 0.96
CA ILE A 374 12.88 5.79 0.39
C ILE A 374 13.07 5.76 -1.14
N VAL A 375 12.45 4.82 -1.86
CA VAL A 375 12.45 4.84 -3.33
C VAL A 375 11.35 5.76 -3.82
N LEU A 376 11.72 6.92 -4.37
CA LEU A 376 10.82 7.99 -4.82
C LEU A 376 10.77 8.14 -6.35
N ALA A 377 11.70 7.54 -7.09
CA ALA A 377 11.80 7.60 -8.54
C ALA A 377 12.00 6.20 -9.16
N THR A 378 11.57 6.02 -10.42
CA THR A 378 11.71 4.75 -11.15
C THR A 378 12.18 4.99 -12.58
N SER A 379 13.02 4.13 -13.13
CA SER A 379 13.33 4.11 -14.55
C SER A 379 12.38 3.12 -15.25
N THR A 380 11.42 3.65 -16.00
CA THR A 380 10.53 2.81 -16.83
C THR A 380 11.26 2.26 -18.05
N THR A 381 12.26 2.98 -18.57
CA THR A 381 13.07 2.55 -19.73
C THR A 381 13.94 1.34 -19.42
N ASP A 382 14.69 1.35 -18.31
CA ASP A 382 15.60 0.24 -17.98
C ASP A 382 14.83 -1.05 -17.68
N LEU A 383 13.71 -0.94 -16.96
CA LEU A 383 12.81 -2.04 -16.69
C LEU A 383 12.17 -2.57 -17.98
N ALA A 384 11.74 -1.68 -18.90
CA ALA A 384 11.22 -2.11 -20.20
C ALA A 384 12.28 -2.87 -21.02
N THR A 385 13.50 -2.32 -21.12
CA THR A 385 14.65 -2.93 -21.82
C THR A 385 15.03 -4.31 -21.28
N ARG A 386 14.86 -4.55 -19.97
CA ARG A 386 15.07 -5.89 -19.39
C ARG A 386 13.88 -6.82 -19.62
N LEU A 387 12.64 -6.33 -19.51
CA LEU A 387 11.43 -7.13 -19.76
C LEU A 387 11.35 -7.67 -21.19
N VAL A 388 11.72 -6.87 -22.21
CA VAL A 388 11.67 -7.32 -23.63
C VAL A 388 12.71 -8.38 -23.98
N ARG A 389 13.70 -8.67 -23.12
CA ARG A 389 14.64 -9.80 -23.30
C ARG A 389 13.94 -11.15 -23.15
N HIS A 390 12.89 -11.20 -22.34
CA HIS A 390 12.13 -12.42 -22.11
C HIS A 390 11.17 -12.65 -23.28
N GLN A 391 11.46 -13.62 -24.15
CA GLN A 391 10.82 -13.88 -25.46
C GLN A 391 9.28 -13.78 -25.51
N ALA A 392 8.59 -14.10 -24.41
CA ALA A 392 7.13 -14.02 -24.28
C ALA A 392 6.56 -12.59 -24.18
N ILE A 393 7.38 -11.60 -23.81
CA ILE A 393 6.97 -10.21 -23.58
C ILE A 393 7.02 -9.47 -24.90
N ARG A 394 5.89 -9.48 -25.62
CA ARG A 394 5.79 -8.87 -26.96
C ARG A 394 5.77 -7.34 -26.92
N GLN A 395 5.36 -6.75 -25.79
CA GLN A 395 5.33 -5.31 -25.58
C GLN A 395 5.40 -4.98 -24.08
N VAL A 396 6.00 -3.83 -23.75
CA VAL A 396 5.90 -3.19 -22.42
C VAL A 396 5.08 -1.90 -22.56
N GLN A 397 4.26 -1.57 -21.56
CA GLN A 397 3.47 -0.33 -21.51
C GLN A 397 3.42 0.22 -20.07
N ILE A 398 3.28 1.54 -19.89
CA ILE A 398 2.97 2.10 -18.56
C ILE A 398 1.51 1.77 -18.20
N TRP A 399 1.27 1.28 -16.99
CA TRP A 399 -0.07 1.05 -16.48
C TRP A 399 -0.76 2.37 -16.12
N SER A 400 -1.95 2.63 -16.68
CA SER A 400 -2.73 3.85 -16.41
C SER A 400 -3.29 3.95 -14.99
N ILE A 401 -3.31 2.84 -14.23
CA ILE A 401 -4.01 2.67 -12.95
C ILE A 401 -3.87 3.83 -11.95
N ALA A 402 -2.68 4.39 -11.79
CA ALA A 402 -2.42 5.50 -10.88
C ALA A 402 -3.00 6.84 -11.37
N TYR A 403 -2.96 7.08 -12.68
CA TYR A 403 -3.55 8.24 -13.34
C TYR A 403 -5.08 8.16 -13.30
N ASP A 404 -5.60 6.94 -13.49
CA ASP A 404 -7.01 6.64 -13.43
C ASP A 404 -7.55 6.88 -12.01
N ALA A 405 -6.79 6.49 -10.97
CA ALA A 405 -7.15 6.76 -9.58
C ALA A 405 -7.16 8.27 -9.23
N ILE A 406 -6.20 9.03 -9.78
CA ILE A 406 -6.19 10.49 -9.66
C ILE A 406 -7.42 11.10 -10.34
N LEU A 407 -7.76 10.66 -11.55
CA LEU A 407 -8.94 11.13 -12.28
C LEU A 407 -10.23 10.76 -11.56
N TYR A 408 -10.37 9.50 -11.10
CA TYR A 408 -11.52 9.02 -10.32
C TYR A 408 -11.74 9.87 -9.07
N ARG A 409 -10.69 10.11 -8.29
CA ARG A 409 -10.78 10.93 -7.06
C ARG A 409 -11.22 12.37 -7.35
N LEU A 410 -10.66 13.00 -8.39
CA LEU A 410 -11.02 14.37 -8.81
C LEU A 410 -12.45 14.44 -9.37
N GLY A 411 -12.84 13.47 -10.18
CA GLY A 411 -14.19 13.34 -10.72
C GLY A 411 -15.22 13.10 -9.63
N ARG A 412 -14.95 12.17 -8.70
CA ARG A 412 -15.80 11.88 -7.53
C ARG A 412 -15.98 13.11 -6.64
N ALA A 413 -14.89 13.85 -6.37
CA ALA A 413 -14.96 15.09 -5.61
C ALA A 413 -15.86 16.15 -6.30
N ARG A 414 -15.81 16.27 -7.63
CA ARG A 414 -16.70 17.15 -8.40
C ARG A 414 -18.15 16.66 -8.44
N THR A 415 -18.36 15.35 -8.56
CA THR A 415 -19.71 14.73 -8.56
C THR A 415 -20.33 14.69 -7.15
N LEU A 416 -19.55 14.96 -6.09
CA LEU A 416 -20.02 15.09 -4.70
C LEU A 416 -19.93 16.51 -4.11
N SER A 417 -19.47 17.51 -4.87
CA SER A 417 -19.44 18.90 -4.39
C SER A 417 -20.85 19.48 -4.18
N GLN A 418 -20.94 20.60 -3.47
CA GLN A 418 -22.22 21.31 -3.23
C GLN A 418 -22.60 22.27 -4.36
N ASP A 419 -21.72 22.44 -5.34
CA ASP A 419 -21.93 23.28 -6.53
C ASP A 419 -23.08 22.74 -7.39
N ASP A 420 -23.54 23.54 -8.35
CA ASP A 420 -24.72 23.26 -9.18
C ASP A 420 -24.87 21.77 -9.59
N ARG A 421 -25.90 21.13 -9.04
CA ARG A 421 -26.26 19.73 -9.30
C ARG A 421 -26.93 19.55 -10.67
N ALA A 422 -27.63 20.55 -11.17
CA ALA A 422 -28.25 20.51 -12.49
C ALA A 422 -27.18 20.55 -13.59
N LEU A 423 -26.18 21.43 -13.50
CA LEU A 423 -25.03 21.43 -14.42
C LEU A 423 -24.30 20.08 -14.45
N ARG A 424 -24.15 19.41 -13.29
CA ARG A 424 -23.50 18.10 -13.19
C ARG A 424 -24.37 16.97 -13.76
N LYS A 425 -25.68 16.97 -13.49
CA LYS A 425 -26.65 16.03 -14.08
C LYS A 425 -26.72 16.17 -15.60
N ASN A 426 -26.81 17.40 -16.11
CA ASN A 426 -26.80 17.72 -17.53
C ASN A 426 -25.49 17.26 -18.20
N ALA A 427 -24.34 17.57 -17.60
CA ALA A 427 -23.04 17.14 -18.11
C ALA A 427 -22.84 15.61 -18.09
N TYR A 428 -23.52 14.89 -17.19
CA TYR A 428 -23.51 13.43 -17.18
C TYR A 428 -24.43 12.83 -18.26
N GLN A 429 -25.66 13.34 -18.38
CA GLN A 429 -26.63 12.90 -19.39
C GLN A 429 -26.13 13.15 -20.82
N ALA A 430 -25.46 14.28 -21.06
CA ALA A 430 -24.84 14.61 -22.35
C ALA A 430 -23.74 13.63 -22.81
N MET A 431 -23.28 12.72 -21.95
CA MET A 431 -22.31 11.67 -22.31
C MET A 431 -22.94 10.36 -22.78
N GLY A 432 -24.26 10.18 -22.70
CA GLY A 432 -24.92 8.92 -23.12
C GLY A 432 -24.60 7.70 -22.25
N TRP A 433 -24.37 7.89 -20.94
CA TRP A 433 -24.32 6.75 -20.02
C TRP A 433 -25.74 6.18 -19.79
N PRO A 434 -25.91 4.84 -19.70
CA PRO A 434 -27.22 4.19 -19.67
C PRO A 434 -27.91 4.23 -18.30
N SER A 435 -27.21 4.68 -17.26
CA SER A 435 -27.71 4.74 -15.88
C SER A 435 -28.19 6.16 -15.54
N ASP A 436 -29.15 6.29 -14.62
CA ASP A 436 -29.53 7.63 -14.16
C ASP A 436 -28.46 8.25 -13.24
N TYR A 437 -28.33 9.59 -13.30
CA TYR A 437 -27.37 10.36 -12.49
C TYR A 437 -27.60 10.18 -10.98
N ASP A 438 -28.86 10.03 -10.57
CA ASP A 438 -29.26 9.98 -9.16
C ASP A 438 -28.82 8.64 -8.51
N THR A 439 -28.68 7.58 -9.31
CA THR A 439 -28.09 6.29 -8.95
C THR A 439 -26.57 6.36 -8.87
N LEU A 440 -25.88 7.01 -9.82
CA LEU A 440 -24.44 7.26 -9.71
C LEU A 440 -24.11 8.09 -8.46
N GLU A 441 -24.87 9.15 -8.20
CA GLU A 441 -24.68 10.01 -7.01
C GLU A 441 -24.89 9.21 -5.71
N LYS A 442 -25.93 8.37 -5.62
CA LYS A 442 -26.15 7.46 -4.48
C LYS A 442 -24.99 6.47 -4.29
N LEU A 443 -24.47 5.88 -5.39
CA LEU A 443 -23.34 4.96 -5.34
C LEU A 443 -22.06 5.65 -4.83
N LEU A 444 -21.80 6.87 -5.28
CA LEU A 444 -20.64 7.66 -4.84
C LEU A 444 -20.77 8.17 -3.40
N ILE A 445 -21.98 8.56 -2.97
CA ILE A 445 -22.26 8.85 -1.56
C ILE A 445 -22.02 7.60 -0.71
N ARG A 446 -22.52 6.43 -1.11
CA ARG A 446 -22.29 5.15 -0.41
C ARG A 446 -20.80 4.80 -0.31
N ASP A 447 -20.04 5.02 -1.39
CA ASP A 447 -18.59 4.80 -1.42
C ASP A 447 -17.84 5.72 -0.46
N TYR A 448 -18.20 7.00 -0.44
CA TYR A 448 -17.66 8.02 0.47
C TYR A 448 -18.04 7.78 1.93
N GLU A 449 -19.30 7.39 2.20
CA GLU A 449 -19.78 7.02 3.54
C GLU A 449 -19.12 5.76 4.11
N PHE A 450 -18.71 4.83 3.24
CA PHE A 450 -18.04 3.59 3.66
C PHE A 450 -16.54 3.79 3.90
N HIS A 451 -15.87 4.63 3.10
CA HIS A 451 -14.40 4.77 3.13
C HIS A 451 -13.93 6.05 3.83
N ASP A 452 -14.23 7.21 3.27
CA ASP A 452 -13.70 8.49 3.73
C ASP A 452 -14.27 8.90 5.10
N VAL A 453 -15.58 8.74 5.28
CA VAL A 453 -16.34 9.11 6.48
C VAL A 453 -15.90 8.33 7.73
N VAL A 454 -15.56 7.05 7.60
CA VAL A 454 -15.22 6.19 8.74
C VAL A 454 -13.95 6.66 9.46
N PHE A 455 -13.00 7.23 8.71
CA PHE A 455 -11.79 7.84 9.25
C PHE A 455 -12.00 9.29 9.73
N GLN A 456 -12.97 10.02 9.17
CA GLN A 456 -13.35 11.35 9.66
C GLN A 456 -14.01 11.30 11.05
N PHE A 457 -14.80 10.25 11.34
CA PHE A 457 -15.50 10.07 12.62
C PHE A 457 -14.76 9.19 13.65
N SER A 458 -13.55 8.71 13.35
CA SER A 458 -12.74 7.96 14.33
C SER A 458 -11.24 8.23 14.17
N THR A 459 -10.75 9.21 14.92
CA THR A 459 -9.31 9.49 15.06
C THR A 459 -8.55 8.30 15.61
N SER A 460 -9.09 7.58 16.61
CA SER A 460 -8.47 6.35 17.12
C SER A 460 -8.37 5.25 16.04
N LEU A 461 -9.32 5.12 15.10
CA LEU A 461 -9.18 4.19 13.98
C LEU A 461 -8.03 4.60 13.05
N ALA A 462 -7.94 5.89 12.71
CA ALA A 462 -6.85 6.44 11.89
C ALA A 462 -5.48 6.22 12.55
N SER A 463 -5.31 6.59 13.82
CA SER A 463 -4.08 6.38 14.58
C SER A 463 -3.72 4.90 14.69
N GLY A 464 -4.71 4.04 14.98
CA GLY A 464 -4.51 2.60 15.04
C GLY A 464 -4.03 2.01 13.72
N ARG A 465 -4.59 2.46 12.59
CA ARG A 465 -4.14 2.02 11.27
C ARG A 465 -2.76 2.58 10.90
N LYS A 466 -2.41 3.82 11.25
CA LYS A 466 -1.02 4.30 11.08
C LYS A 466 -0.04 3.46 11.88
N GLN A 467 -0.29 3.20 13.17
CA GLN A 467 0.60 2.38 13.99
C GLN A 467 0.71 0.93 13.47
N HIS A 468 -0.36 0.38 12.89
CA HIS A 468 -0.33 -0.93 12.22
C HIS A 468 0.60 -0.91 10.99
N LEU A 469 0.49 0.11 10.12
CA LEU A 469 1.37 0.26 8.96
C LEU A 469 2.83 0.45 9.36
N LEU A 470 3.11 1.07 10.51
CA LEU A 470 4.44 1.19 11.12
C LEU A 470 4.95 -0.09 11.82
N GLY A 471 4.15 -1.15 11.93
CA GLY A 471 4.49 -2.37 12.68
C GLY A 471 4.45 -2.24 14.20
N LYS A 472 3.94 -1.11 14.74
CA LYS A 472 3.77 -0.85 16.18
C LYS A 472 2.43 -1.43 16.67
N PHE A 473 2.34 -2.75 16.80
CA PHE A 473 1.06 -3.44 17.05
C PHE A 473 0.45 -3.20 18.44
N PHE A 474 1.27 -3.06 19.50
CA PHE A 474 0.84 -2.93 20.90
C PHE A 474 1.62 -1.83 21.63
N LYS A 475 1.14 -1.39 22.80
CA LYS A 475 1.82 -0.38 23.63
C LYS A 475 3.28 -0.77 23.89
N GLN A 476 4.18 0.19 23.65
CA GLN A 476 5.62 0.12 23.94
C GLN A 476 5.99 1.34 24.78
N GLU A 477 6.63 1.13 25.93
CA GLU A 477 6.90 2.17 26.93
C GLU A 477 5.63 2.98 27.25
N ASP A 478 5.50 4.23 26.78
CA ASP A 478 4.25 5.01 26.87
C ASP A 478 3.51 5.24 25.54
N GLU A 479 4.09 4.87 24.40
CA GLU A 479 3.40 4.97 23.11
C GLU A 479 2.32 3.89 22.95
N LEU A 480 1.11 4.29 22.57
CA LEU A 480 0.03 3.35 22.24
C LEU A 480 0.23 2.72 20.87
N GLY A 481 0.21 1.38 20.81
CA GLY A 481 0.23 0.64 19.55
C GLY A 481 -1.15 0.50 18.90
N ALA A 482 -1.15 -0.07 17.70
CA ALA A 482 -2.31 -0.24 16.83
C ALA A 482 -3.56 -0.79 17.55
N ALA A 483 -3.41 -1.90 18.27
CA ALA A 483 -4.54 -2.55 18.94
C ALA A 483 -5.08 -1.76 20.13
N ASN A 484 -4.26 -0.93 20.79
CA ASN A 484 -4.73 -0.04 21.87
C ASN A 484 -5.66 1.04 21.29
N TYR A 485 -5.27 1.64 20.16
CA TYR A 485 -6.09 2.60 19.43
C TYR A 485 -7.34 1.95 18.81
N TYR A 486 -7.23 0.74 18.25
CA TYR A 486 -8.40 0.00 17.77
C TYR A 486 -9.39 -0.32 18.90
N LEU A 487 -8.92 -0.68 20.10
CA LEU A 487 -9.81 -0.88 21.26
C LEU A 487 -10.56 0.40 21.63
N GLN A 488 -9.92 1.58 21.57
CA GLN A 488 -10.59 2.87 21.75
C GLN A 488 -11.65 3.16 20.66
N ALA A 489 -11.40 2.75 19.41
CA ALA A 489 -12.35 2.92 18.31
C ALA A 489 -13.60 2.03 18.41
N ARG A 490 -13.64 1.04 19.32
CA ARG A 490 -14.75 0.10 19.49
C ARG A 490 -15.79 0.60 20.50
N VAL A 491 -16.51 1.65 20.11
CA VAL A 491 -17.66 2.20 20.86
C VAL A 491 -18.65 1.09 21.25
N SER A 492 -19.16 1.10 22.49
CA SER A 492 -20.06 0.04 22.96
C SER A 492 -21.43 0.11 22.26
N ASP A 493 -22.13 -1.02 22.18
CA ASP A 493 -23.47 -1.07 21.58
C ASP A 493 -24.50 -0.25 22.37
N ARG A 494 -24.28 -0.10 23.69
CA ARG A 494 -25.03 0.80 24.56
C ARG A 494 -24.83 2.26 24.14
N ASP A 495 -23.58 2.66 23.90
CA ASP A 495 -23.25 4.04 23.57
C ASP A 495 -23.67 4.41 22.14
N LEU A 496 -23.57 3.48 21.18
CA LEU A 496 -24.13 3.64 19.83
C LEU A 496 -25.66 3.82 19.88
N ASN A 497 -26.37 2.98 20.64
CA ASN A 497 -27.82 3.13 20.86
C ASN A 497 -28.18 4.47 21.51
N ASN A 498 -27.43 4.87 22.55
CA ASN A 498 -27.66 6.13 23.26
C ASN A 498 -27.33 7.35 22.38
N PHE A 499 -26.33 7.26 21.49
CA PHE A 499 -25.97 8.34 20.57
C PHE A 499 -27.12 8.73 19.64
N LEU A 500 -27.92 7.76 19.19
CA LEU A 500 -29.14 8.04 18.43
C LEU A 500 -30.26 8.59 19.32
N LYS A 501 -30.47 8.00 20.50
CA LYS A 501 -31.66 8.23 21.34
C LYS A 501 -31.60 9.46 22.24
N ASP A 502 -30.44 9.84 22.76
CA ASP A 502 -30.29 10.96 23.70
C ASP A 502 -29.34 12.05 23.15
N PRO A 503 -29.87 13.22 22.73
CA PRO A 503 -29.08 14.38 22.33
C PRO A 503 -28.16 14.94 23.42
N ARG A 504 -28.49 14.80 24.72
CA ARG A 504 -27.68 15.31 25.84
C ARG A 504 -26.46 14.42 26.08
N PHE A 505 -26.66 13.09 26.14
CA PHE A 505 -25.57 12.12 26.13
C PHE A 505 -24.66 12.31 24.92
N ARG A 506 -25.22 12.39 23.71
CA ARG A 506 -24.44 12.59 22.47
C ARG A 506 -23.61 13.88 22.50
N ALA A 507 -24.20 15.00 22.93
CA ALA A 507 -23.48 16.26 23.05
C ALA A 507 -22.33 16.19 24.07
N ARG A 508 -22.56 15.57 25.23
CA ARG A 508 -21.57 15.43 26.31
C ARG A 508 -20.44 14.46 25.98
N GLN A 509 -20.76 13.28 25.45
CA GLN A 509 -19.83 12.17 25.29
C GLN A 509 -19.03 12.24 23.97
N PHE A 510 -19.60 12.84 22.92
CA PHE A 510 -19.03 12.85 21.56
C PHE A 510 -18.92 14.26 20.95
N GLY A 511 -19.20 15.33 21.73
CA GLY A 511 -19.11 16.71 21.25
C GLY A 511 -20.06 17.06 20.11
N PHE A 512 -21.17 16.30 19.95
CA PHE A 512 -22.03 16.37 18.75
C PHE A 512 -23.44 16.94 19.08
N PRO A 513 -23.56 18.28 19.26
CA PRO A 513 -24.80 18.93 19.71
C PRO A 513 -25.94 18.83 18.71
N GLN A 514 -27.17 19.00 19.20
CA GLN A 514 -28.38 19.08 18.38
C GLN A 514 -28.32 20.31 17.47
N ARG A 515 -28.43 20.12 16.15
CA ARG A 515 -28.52 21.22 15.16
C ARG A 515 -29.98 21.54 14.84
N ALA A 516 -30.27 22.82 14.61
CA ALA A 516 -31.57 23.28 14.12
C ALA A 516 -31.72 23.10 12.60
N GLY A 517 -32.94 23.21 12.08
CA GLY A 517 -33.24 23.20 10.64
C GLY A 517 -33.55 21.82 10.03
N LYS A 518 -33.87 21.82 8.74
CA LYS A 518 -34.48 20.67 8.01
C LYS A 518 -33.62 19.39 7.99
N ASN A 519 -32.28 19.50 8.09
CA ASN A 519 -31.35 18.36 8.02
C ASN A 519 -30.89 17.83 9.40
N LYS A 520 -31.58 18.17 10.49
CA LYS A 520 -31.15 17.91 11.88
C LYS A 520 -30.66 16.48 12.20
N ASN A 521 -31.26 15.44 11.61
CA ASN A 521 -30.90 14.05 11.90
C ASN A 521 -29.77 13.50 11.01
N ARG A 522 -29.65 13.95 9.75
CA ARG A 522 -28.75 13.34 8.75
C ARG A 522 -27.28 13.31 9.19
N GLY A 523 -26.82 14.35 9.90
CA GLY A 523 -25.46 14.39 10.47
C GLY A 523 -25.25 13.42 11.63
N VAL A 524 -26.29 13.18 12.44
CA VAL A 524 -26.27 12.21 13.55
C VAL A 524 -26.25 10.78 12.99
N GLU A 525 -27.12 10.48 12.03
CA GLU A 525 -27.15 9.17 11.37
C GLU A 525 -25.82 8.84 10.67
N LEU A 526 -25.22 9.82 9.99
CA LEU A 526 -23.91 9.67 9.35
C LEU A 526 -22.80 9.38 10.36
N ALA A 527 -22.74 10.14 11.45
CA ALA A 527 -21.77 9.91 12.52
C ALA A 527 -21.95 8.54 13.20
N HIS A 528 -23.20 8.12 13.42
CA HIS A 528 -23.50 6.78 13.94
C HIS A 528 -23.00 5.68 12.99
N ARG A 529 -23.32 5.77 11.68
CA ARG A 529 -22.80 4.83 10.67
C ARG A 529 -21.27 4.81 10.66
N GLY A 530 -20.62 5.98 10.76
CA GLY A 530 -19.17 6.12 10.85
C GLY A 530 -18.58 5.38 12.05
N MET A 531 -19.10 5.59 13.25
CA MET A 531 -18.63 4.90 14.47
C MET A 531 -18.91 3.39 14.45
N GLN A 532 -20.07 2.97 13.94
CA GLN A 532 -20.44 1.56 13.80
C GLN A 532 -19.48 0.84 12.83
N ARG A 533 -19.14 1.45 11.69
CA ARG A 533 -18.11 0.95 10.77
C ARG A 533 -16.72 0.99 11.38
N ALA A 534 -16.36 2.05 12.13
CA ALA A 534 -15.07 2.13 12.80
C ALA A 534 -14.88 1.01 13.82
N LYS A 535 -15.91 0.69 14.61
CA LYS A 535 -15.94 -0.48 15.51
C LYS A 535 -15.75 -1.79 14.75
N GLN A 536 -16.42 -1.99 13.62
CA GLN A 536 -16.30 -3.21 12.81
C GLN A 536 -14.87 -3.36 12.25
N SER A 537 -14.30 -2.29 11.65
CA SER A 537 -12.92 -2.29 11.12
C SER A 537 -11.87 -2.46 12.21
N ALA A 538 -12.03 -1.79 13.35
CA ALA A 538 -11.16 -1.97 14.51
C ALA A 538 -11.20 -3.41 15.05
N THR A 539 -12.36 -4.06 15.05
CA THR A 539 -12.50 -5.45 15.49
C THR A 539 -11.71 -6.40 14.58
N TYR A 540 -11.86 -6.26 13.26
CA TYR A 540 -11.09 -7.04 12.29
C TYR A 540 -9.57 -6.77 12.37
N TRP A 541 -9.17 -5.49 12.45
CA TRP A 541 -7.75 -5.12 12.45
C TRP A 541 -7.02 -5.43 13.77
N ILE A 542 -7.72 -5.65 14.89
CA ILE A 542 -7.10 -6.28 16.07
C ILE A 542 -6.76 -7.74 15.77
N GLY A 543 -7.60 -8.47 15.03
CA GLY A 543 -7.27 -9.82 14.55
C GLY A 543 -6.01 -9.84 13.71
N LEU A 544 -5.94 -8.96 12.70
CA LEU A 544 -4.74 -8.81 11.87
C LEU A 544 -3.50 -8.38 12.67
N ALA A 545 -3.60 -7.40 13.57
CA ALA A 545 -2.48 -6.94 14.39
C ALA A 545 -1.96 -8.01 15.38
N ASN A 546 -2.80 -8.98 15.78
CA ASN A 546 -2.34 -10.16 16.51
C ASN A 546 -1.65 -11.17 15.58
N TYR A 547 -2.16 -11.40 14.37
CA TYR A 547 -1.54 -12.28 13.37
C TYR A 547 -0.15 -11.76 12.96
N ASP A 548 -0.04 -10.49 12.58
CA ASP A 548 1.22 -9.86 12.16
C ASP A 548 2.22 -9.71 13.33
N ALA A 549 1.80 -9.93 14.58
CA ALA A 549 2.65 -10.04 15.75
C ALA A 549 2.88 -11.50 16.25
N GLY A 550 2.47 -12.50 15.46
CA GLY A 550 2.66 -13.92 15.78
C GLY A 550 1.77 -14.49 16.89
N ARG A 551 0.74 -13.77 17.33
CA ARG A 551 -0.16 -14.15 18.43
C ARG A 551 -1.41 -14.86 17.91
N PHE A 552 -1.21 -15.99 17.26
CA PHE A 552 -2.20 -16.65 16.39
C PHE A 552 -3.48 -17.07 17.12
N ASP A 553 -3.43 -17.57 18.35
CA ASP A 553 -4.62 -17.94 19.13
C ASP A 553 -5.51 -16.73 19.46
N VAL A 554 -4.88 -15.58 19.71
CA VAL A 554 -5.60 -14.31 19.91
C VAL A 554 -6.16 -13.82 18.56
N ALA A 555 -5.39 -13.93 17.47
CA ALA A 555 -5.89 -13.59 16.14
C ALA A 555 -7.14 -14.41 15.78
N LEU A 556 -7.16 -15.70 16.13
CA LEU A 556 -8.28 -16.60 15.90
C LEU A 556 -9.56 -16.12 16.59
N ASP A 557 -9.53 -15.83 17.90
CA ASP A 557 -10.71 -15.32 18.62
C ASP A 557 -11.25 -13.99 18.04
N TRP A 558 -10.36 -13.09 17.62
CA TRP A 558 -10.76 -11.82 17.03
C TRP A 558 -11.33 -11.96 15.61
N LEU A 559 -10.86 -12.91 14.81
CA LEU A 559 -11.35 -13.16 13.45
C LEU A 559 -12.63 -14.01 13.45
N GLU A 560 -12.66 -15.10 14.22
CA GLU A 560 -13.79 -16.01 14.35
C GLU A 560 -14.89 -15.39 15.22
N ASN A 561 -14.74 -15.39 16.54
CA ASN A 561 -15.82 -15.03 17.47
C ASN A 561 -16.25 -13.56 17.37
N ARG A 562 -15.29 -12.64 17.17
CA ARG A 562 -15.57 -11.19 17.25
C ARG A 562 -15.86 -10.52 15.90
N THR A 563 -15.35 -11.07 14.78
CA THR A 563 -15.56 -10.47 13.44
C THR A 563 -16.55 -11.27 12.59
N LEU A 564 -16.49 -12.61 12.59
CA LEU A 564 -17.44 -13.46 11.88
C LEU A 564 -18.67 -13.81 12.74
N GLY A 565 -18.49 -14.04 14.04
CA GLY A 565 -19.55 -14.26 15.03
C GLY A 565 -20.28 -12.99 15.50
N ALA A 566 -20.05 -11.85 14.83
CA ALA A 566 -20.77 -10.61 15.12
C ALA A 566 -22.26 -10.73 14.73
N ARG A 567 -23.16 -10.12 15.51
CA ARG A 567 -24.62 -10.12 15.24
C ARG A 567 -25.01 -9.37 13.96
N GLU A 568 -24.17 -8.42 13.53
CA GLU A 568 -24.33 -7.67 12.29
C GLU A 568 -23.35 -8.21 11.25
N GLU A 569 -23.75 -8.27 9.97
CA GLU A 569 -22.82 -8.69 8.93
C GLU A 569 -21.66 -7.71 8.79
N SER A 570 -20.47 -8.19 9.18
CA SER A 570 -19.24 -7.41 9.12
C SER A 570 -18.83 -7.17 7.66
N PRO A 571 -18.47 -5.94 7.27
CA PRO A 571 -17.93 -5.65 5.94
C PRO A 571 -16.60 -6.39 5.69
N TRP A 572 -15.97 -6.87 6.76
CA TRP A 572 -14.73 -7.63 6.76
C TRP A 572 -14.91 -9.15 6.67
N LYS A 573 -16.14 -9.65 6.44
CA LYS A 573 -16.45 -11.08 6.35
C LYS A 573 -15.50 -11.86 5.43
N VAL A 574 -15.11 -11.30 4.28
CA VAL A 574 -14.22 -11.96 3.31
C VAL A 574 -12.78 -12.02 3.81
N GLY A 575 -12.24 -10.89 4.29
CA GLY A 575 -10.89 -10.80 4.84
C GLY A 575 -10.74 -11.59 6.14
N ALA A 576 -11.77 -11.60 6.99
CA ALA A 576 -11.81 -12.38 8.22
C ALA A 576 -11.84 -13.88 7.92
N ARG A 577 -12.65 -14.35 6.95
CA ARG A 577 -12.66 -15.75 6.51
C ARG A 577 -11.28 -16.16 5.94
N TYR A 578 -10.65 -15.33 5.10
CA TYR A 578 -9.30 -15.62 4.57
C TYR A 578 -8.24 -15.73 5.67
N ASN A 579 -8.19 -14.75 6.57
CA ASN A 579 -7.19 -14.68 7.63
C ASN A 579 -7.43 -15.70 8.75
N LEU A 580 -8.69 -16.06 9.06
CA LEU A 580 -9.00 -17.17 9.95
C LEU A 580 -8.45 -18.48 9.37
N GLY A 581 -8.65 -18.73 8.08
CA GLY A 581 -8.03 -19.86 7.38
C GLY A 581 -6.50 -19.87 7.51
N ARG A 582 -5.83 -18.74 7.29
CA ARG A 582 -4.35 -18.62 7.45
C ARG A 582 -3.90 -18.84 8.89
N THR A 583 -4.69 -18.37 9.86
CA THR A 583 -4.41 -18.55 11.29
C THR A 583 -4.51 -20.03 11.67
N LEU A 584 -5.57 -20.72 11.21
CA LEU A 584 -5.77 -22.15 11.39
C LEU A 584 -4.68 -22.99 10.68
N GLU A 585 -4.18 -22.58 9.51
CA GLU A 585 -3.03 -23.21 8.86
C GLU A 585 -1.77 -23.17 9.75
N ILE A 586 -1.45 -22.01 10.33
CA ILE A 586 -0.26 -21.83 11.18
C ILE A 586 -0.40 -22.57 12.52
N LEU A 587 -1.60 -22.61 13.09
CA LEU A 587 -1.93 -23.41 14.28
C LEU A 587 -2.02 -24.93 14.00
N GLY A 588 -1.72 -25.40 12.79
CA GLY A 588 -1.80 -26.82 12.42
C GLY A 588 -3.22 -27.39 12.31
N ARG A 589 -4.26 -26.56 12.49
CA ARG A 589 -5.69 -26.91 12.45
C ARG A 589 -6.21 -27.04 11.00
N VAL A 590 -5.49 -27.83 10.19
CA VAL A 590 -5.63 -27.93 8.73
C VAL A 590 -7.02 -28.35 8.27
N ALA A 591 -7.69 -29.25 9.00
CA ALA A 591 -9.06 -29.69 8.69
C ALA A 591 -10.08 -28.53 8.80
N GLU A 592 -9.88 -27.65 9.77
CA GLU A 592 -10.74 -26.50 10.02
C GLU A 592 -10.42 -25.35 9.06
N ALA A 593 -9.13 -25.10 8.78
CA ALA A 593 -8.71 -24.18 7.72
C ALA A 593 -9.37 -24.53 6.37
N ARG A 594 -9.38 -25.83 6.01
CA ARG A 594 -10.08 -26.34 4.82
C ARG A 594 -11.60 -26.08 4.88
N ARG A 595 -12.25 -26.29 6.03
CA ARG A 595 -13.68 -26.00 6.21
C ARG A 595 -13.99 -24.52 5.98
N VAL A 596 -13.21 -23.62 6.57
CA VAL A 596 -13.33 -22.17 6.43
C VAL A 596 -13.13 -21.72 4.98
N TYR A 597 -12.16 -22.31 4.27
CA TYR A 597 -11.89 -21.99 2.86
C TYR A 597 -12.90 -22.56 1.86
N PHE A 598 -13.41 -23.78 2.08
CA PHE A 598 -14.47 -24.34 1.21
C PHE A 598 -15.84 -23.68 1.46
N GLY A 599 -16.06 -23.12 2.65
CA GLY A 599 -17.22 -22.28 2.97
C GLY A 599 -17.12 -20.83 2.45
N ASP A 600 -16.21 -20.54 1.52
CA ASP A 600 -16.09 -19.22 0.90
C ASP A 600 -16.87 -19.11 -0.42
N ASP A 601 -17.78 -18.16 -0.44
CA ASP A 601 -18.66 -17.76 -1.54
C ASP A 601 -18.22 -16.46 -2.23
N SER A 602 -17.19 -15.78 -1.70
CA SER A 602 -16.77 -14.45 -2.12
C SER A 602 -15.95 -14.40 -3.42
N ALA A 603 -15.49 -13.21 -3.82
CA ALA A 603 -14.48 -13.04 -4.87
C ALA A 603 -13.16 -13.80 -4.62
N GLN A 604 -12.84 -14.11 -3.36
CA GLN A 604 -11.64 -14.85 -2.94
C GLN A 604 -11.83 -16.39 -3.04
N SER A 605 -13.06 -16.87 -3.25
CA SER A 605 -13.47 -18.28 -3.20
C SER A 605 -12.68 -19.21 -4.12
N HIS A 606 -12.27 -18.72 -5.29
CA HIS A 606 -11.48 -19.51 -6.24
C HIS A 606 -10.10 -19.86 -5.66
N GLY A 607 -9.40 -18.83 -5.15
CA GLY A 607 -8.13 -18.98 -4.47
C GLY A 607 -8.23 -19.83 -3.21
N ASN A 608 -9.26 -19.59 -2.40
CA ASN A 608 -9.52 -20.36 -1.19
C ASN A 608 -9.82 -21.85 -1.49
N THR A 609 -10.58 -22.16 -2.54
CA THR A 609 -10.83 -23.55 -2.96
C THR A 609 -9.55 -24.25 -3.42
N LEU A 610 -8.68 -23.57 -4.18
CA LEU A 610 -7.36 -24.12 -4.56
C LEU A 610 -6.49 -24.35 -3.33
N ARG A 611 -6.38 -23.35 -2.44
CA ARG A 611 -5.61 -23.43 -1.19
C ARG A 611 -6.08 -24.59 -0.30
N ALA A 612 -7.40 -24.73 -0.13
CA ALA A 612 -8.01 -25.83 0.61
C ALA A 612 -7.69 -27.20 0.00
N ARG A 613 -7.77 -27.35 -1.32
CA ARG A 613 -7.38 -28.59 -2.02
C ARG A 613 -5.91 -28.92 -1.76
N TRP A 614 -5.02 -27.96 -1.94
CA TRP A 614 -3.57 -28.12 -1.79
C TRP A 614 -3.08 -28.20 -0.34
N LEU A 615 -3.96 -28.05 0.66
CA LEU A 615 -3.64 -28.28 2.07
C LEU A 615 -3.54 -29.77 2.46
N VAL A 616 -4.25 -30.67 1.78
CA VAL A 616 -4.18 -32.12 2.09
C VAL A 616 -2.94 -32.79 1.47
N ALA A 617 -2.40 -32.25 0.39
CA ALA A 617 -1.11 -32.69 -0.19
C ALA A 617 0.11 -32.24 0.65
N ARG A 618 -0.06 -32.14 1.98
CA ARG A 618 0.92 -31.63 2.97
C ARG A 618 0.97 -32.46 4.25
N GLN A 619 0.54 -33.73 4.21
CA GLN A 619 1.05 -34.68 5.22
C GLN A 619 2.58 -34.73 5.12
N PRO A 620 3.29 -34.98 6.24
CA PRO A 620 4.73 -35.20 6.18
C PRO A 620 5.00 -36.45 5.34
N GLU A 621 6.00 -36.37 4.46
CA GLU A 621 6.80 -37.54 4.13
C GLU A 621 7.39 -38.04 5.48
N SER A 622 7.32 -39.35 5.75
CA SER A 622 7.74 -39.90 7.05
C SER A 622 9.22 -39.65 7.31
N LYS A 623 9.57 -39.44 8.59
CA LYS A 623 10.97 -39.38 9.05
C LYS A 623 11.73 -40.67 8.70
#